data_AF-A0A521QI72-F1
#
_entry.id   AF-A0A521QI72-F1
#
_cell.length_a   1.000
_cell.length_b   1.000
_cell.length_c   1.000
_cell.angle_alpha   90.00
_cell.angle_beta   90.00
_cell.angle_gamma   90.00
#
_symmetry.space_group_name_H-M   'P 1'
#
loop_
_entity.id
_entity.type
_entity.pdbx_description
1 polymer ?
#
loop_
_entity_poly.entity_id
_entity_poly.type
_entity_poly.pdbx_seq_one_letter_code
_entity_poly.pdbx_strand_id
1 'polypeptide(L)' 'EGSDLSDANLANTNLMNTSFKNCDLSGALFVGAVVGGADFSGARGLSSQLKKHLKSKGATGL' A
#
# COMPACT_ATOMS: atom_id res chain seq x y z
N GLU A 1 8.37 -5.66 7.06
CA GLU A 1 8.21 -7.06 7.49
C GLU A 1 7.22 -7.72 6.55
N GLY A 2 7.44 -8.97 6.16
CA GLY A 2 6.57 -9.67 5.21
C GLY A 2 5.26 -10.14 5.85
N SER A 3 4.38 -9.20 6.21
CA SER A 3 3.06 -9.51 6.74
C SER A 3 2.10 -9.86 5.60
N ASP A 4 1.24 -10.83 5.85
CA ASP A 4 0.10 -11.07 4.97
C ASP A 4 -1.02 -10.08 5.32
N LEU A 5 -1.28 -9.18 4.37
CA LEU A 5 -2.35 -8.19 4.41
C LEU A 5 -3.25 -8.36 3.18
N SER A 6 -3.30 -9.57 2.63
CA SER A 6 -4.21 -9.90 1.54
C SER A 6 -5.67 -9.66 1.97
N ASP A 7 -6.46 -9.10 1.05
CA ASP A 7 -7.86 -8.70 1.26
C ASP A 7 -8.10 -7.73 2.44
N ALA A 8 -7.05 -7.13 3.00
CA ALA A 8 -7.18 -6.19 4.09
C ALA A 8 -7.96 -4.94 3.67
N ASN A 9 -8.95 -4.55 4.47
CA ASN A 9 -9.65 -3.30 4.28
C ASN A 9 -8.88 -2.15 4.94
N LEU A 10 -8.10 -1.43 4.14
CA LEU A 10 -7.36 -0.24 4.55
C LEU A 10 -8.04 1.06 4.05
N ALA A 11 -9.31 0.99 3.66
CA ALA A 11 -10.03 2.14 3.14
C ALA A 11 -10.19 3.23 4.20
N ASN A 12 -9.99 4.49 3.81
CA ASN A 12 -10.09 5.68 4.66
C ASN A 12 -9.18 5.66 5.91
N THR A 13 -8.12 4.85 5.90
CA THR A 13 -7.15 4.79 7.01
C THR A 13 -6.01 5.79 6.81
N ASN A 14 -5.44 6.27 7.92
CA ASN A 14 -4.20 7.05 7.88
C ASN A 14 -2.99 6.10 7.95
N LEU A 15 -2.32 5.93 6.82
CA LEU A 15 -1.14 5.09 6.64
C LEU A 15 0.12 5.92 6.37
N MET A 16 0.10 7.21 6.73
CA MET A 16 1.23 8.10 6.49
C MET A 16 2.49 7.54 7.14
N ASN A 17 3.59 7.50 6.38
CA ASN A 17 4.89 6.96 6.81
C ASN A 17 4.84 5.50 7.34
N THR A 18 3.82 4.71 6.99
CA THR A 18 3.73 3.30 7.40
C THR A 18 4.61 2.41 6.53
N SER A 19 5.18 1.35 7.10
CA SER A 19 6.02 0.39 6.39
C SER A 19 5.22 -0.85 5.98
N PHE A 20 5.05 -1.03 4.67
CA PHE A 20 4.48 -2.23 4.03
C PHE A 20 5.56 -3.05 3.30
N LYS A 21 6.82 -2.94 3.76
CA LYS A 21 7.96 -3.61 3.12
C LYS A 21 7.80 -5.11 3.10
N ASN A 22 7.80 -5.70 1.91
CA ASN A 22 7.64 -7.14 1.64
C ASN A 22 6.26 -7.72 2.02
N CYS A 23 5.25 -6.89 2.31
CA CYS A 23 3.90 -7.38 2.62
C CYS A 23 3.21 -7.96 1.37
N ASP A 24 2.33 -8.94 1.57
CA ASP A 24 1.35 -9.31 0.56
C ASP A 24 0.12 -8.40 0.69
N LEU A 25 -0.19 -7.64 -0.37
CA LEU A 25 -1.32 -6.72 -0.44
C LEU A 25 -2.30 -7.13 -1.56
N SER A 26 -2.29 -8.41 -1.94
CA SER A 26 -3.21 -8.95 -2.93
C SER A 26 -4.66 -8.70 -2.48
N GLY A 27 -5.44 -7.98 -3.27
CA GLY A 27 -6.84 -7.68 -2.94
C GLY A 27 -7.06 -6.58 -1.88
N ALA A 28 -6.00 -6.02 -1.28
CA ALA A 28 -6.14 -4.99 -0.27
C ALA A 28 -6.79 -3.70 -0.81
N LEU A 29 -7.68 -3.09 -0.02
CA LEU A 29 -8.44 -1.89 -0.40
C LEU A 29 -7.79 -0.63 0.17
N PHE A 30 -7.39 0.29 -0.71
CA PHE A 30 -6.77 1.58 -0.35
C PHE A 30 -7.66 2.80 -0.65
N VAL A 31 -8.96 2.60 -0.87
CA VAL A 31 -9.89 3.68 -1.25
C VAL A 31 -9.94 4.74 -0.15
N GLY A 32 -9.57 5.98 -0.47
CA GLY A 32 -9.53 7.07 0.50
C GLY A 32 -8.39 6.99 1.54
N ALA A 33 -7.46 6.04 1.43
CA ALA A 33 -6.34 5.92 2.35
C ALA A 33 -5.32 7.05 2.17
N VAL A 34 -4.75 7.52 3.27
CA VAL A 34 -3.65 8.50 3.27
C VAL A 34 -2.33 7.74 3.31
N VAL A 35 -1.65 7.64 2.16
CA VAL A 35 -0.42 6.84 2.00
C VAL A 35 0.85 7.66 1.78
N GLY A 36 0.81 8.96 2.11
CA GLY A 36 1.96 9.85 1.95
C GLY A 36 3.16 9.32 2.75
N GLY A 37 4.29 9.10 2.08
CA GLY A 37 5.50 8.55 2.70
C GLY A 37 5.42 7.07 3.08
N ALA A 38 4.30 6.38 2.84
CA ALA A 38 4.21 4.94 3.10
C ALA A 38 5.16 4.16 2.18
N ASP A 39 5.88 3.19 2.73
CA ASP A 39 6.91 2.44 2.02
C ASP A 39 6.40 1.05 1.62
N PHE A 40 6.24 0.84 0.32
CA PHE A 40 5.78 -0.43 -0.26
C PHE A 40 6.91 -1.23 -0.93
N SER A 41 8.17 -0.98 -0.55
CA SER A 41 9.33 -1.68 -1.12
C SER A 41 9.19 -3.20 -1.00
N GLY A 42 9.19 -3.90 -2.13
CA GLY A 42 9.04 -5.35 -2.18
C GLY A 42 7.62 -5.86 -1.91
N ALA A 43 6.62 -4.98 -1.77
CA ALA A 43 5.23 -5.38 -1.60
C ALA A 43 4.71 -6.12 -2.84
N ARG A 44 3.90 -7.15 -2.60
CA ARG A 44 3.32 -8.02 -3.63
C ARG A 44 1.80 -7.81 -3.74
N GLY A 45 1.21 -8.28 -4.83
CA GLY A 45 -0.25 -8.21 -5.01
C GLY A 45 -0.81 -6.87 -5.50
N LEU A 46 0.02 -5.82 -5.62
CA LEU A 46 -0.42 -4.52 -6.14
C LEU A 46 -0.48 -4.50 -7.66
N SER A 47 -1.65 -4.16 -8.22
CA SER A 47 -1.82 -3.96 -9.65
C SER A 47 -1.07 -2.73 -10.16
N SER A 48 -0.68 -2.70 -11.43
CA SER A 48 0.03 -1.56 -12.04
C SER A 48 -0.73 -0.24 -11.92
N GLN A 49 -2.07 -0.29 -11.96
CA GLN A 49 -2.92 0.88 -11.77
C GLN A 49 -2.89 1.37 -10.32
N LEU A 50 -2.99 0.44 -9.36
CA LEU A 50 -2.93 0.76 -7.94
C LEU A 50 -1.57 1.34 -7.56
N LYS A 51 -0.46 0.77 -8.05
CA LYS A 51 0.89 1.33 -7.84
C LYS A 51 1.01 2.76 -8.32
N LYS A 52 0.49 3.07 -9.52
CA LYS A 52 0.45 4.45 -10.04
C LYS A 52 -0.38 5.38 -9.16
N HIS A 53 -1.54 4.90 -8.70
CA HIS A 53 -2.40 5.67 -7.79
C HIS A 53 -1.69 5.99 -6.47
N LEU A 54 -1.11 4.98 -5.81
CA LEU A 54 -0.39 5.13 -4.55
C LEU A 54 0.83 6.06 -4.72
N LYS A 55 1.59 5.90 -5.81
CA LYS A 55 2.72 6.78 -6.14
C LYS A 55 2.29 8.25 -6.32
N SER A 56 1.15 8.49 -6.97
CA SER A 56 0.59 9.84 -7.10
C SER A 56 0.16 10.46 -5.76
N LYS A 57 -0.08 9.63 -4.75
CA LYS A 57 -0.44 10.02 -3.37
C LYS A 57 0.79 10.16 -2.45
N GLY A 58 2.00 10.04 -2.99
CA GLY A 58 3.25 10.21 -2.23
C GLY A 58 3.77 8.94 -1.57
N ALA A 59 3.26 7.76 -1.93
CA ALA A 59 3.85 6.51 -1.49
C ALA A 59 5.25 6.29 -2.12
N THR A 60 6.10 5.55 -1.41
CA THR A 60 7.49 5.25 -1.78
C THR A 60 7.68 3.75 -2.00
N GLY A 61 8.76 3.35 -2.68
CA GLY A 61 9.10 1.93 -2.86
C GLY A 61 8.23 1.13 -3.86
N LEU A 62 7.51 1.80 -4.77
CA LEU A 62 6.55 1.20 -5.73
C LEU A 62 7.05 1.11 -7.18
#